data_AF-A0A7Y3C1V1-F1
#
_entry.id   AF-A0A7Y3C1V1-F1
#
_cell.length_a   1.000
_cell.length_b   1.000
_cell.length_c   1.000
_cell.angle_alpha   90.00
_cell.angle_beta   90.00
_cell.angle_gamma   90.00
#
_symmetry.space_group_name_H-M   'P 1'
#
loop_
_entity.id
_entity.type
_entity.pdbx_description
1 polymer ?
#
loop_
_entity_poly.entity_id
_entity_poly.type
_entity_poly.pdbx_seq_one_letter_code
_entity_poly.pdbx_strand_id
1 'polypeptide(L)' 'LEDFPGLAGVRVTTRVGTAQVATALLAREDMPDILWRRSLNIAGKARRDGTQQMTLLEDLVDWGESHTEFEYNPRFTRR' A
#
# COMPACT_ATOMS: atom_id res chain seq x y z
N LEU A 1 8.48 17.19 -0.83
CA LEU A 1 7.10 17.31 -0.30
C LEU A 1 6.22 18.17 -1.21
N GLU A 2 6.75 18.74 -2.30
CA GLU A 2 6.04 19.69 -3.19
C GLU A 2 5.03 19.03 -4.15
N ASP A 3 5.13 17.73 -4.42
CA ASP A 3 4.32 17.10 -5.47
C ASP A 3 2.84 16.84 -5.07
N PHE A 4 2.49 16.87 -3.77
CA PHE A 4 1.14 16.54 -3.30
C PHE A 4 0.71 17.35 -2.06
N PRO A 5 0.50 18.68 -2.18
CA PRO A 5 -0.05 19.48 -1.08
C PRO A 5 -1.46 18.99 -0.70
N GLY A 6 -1.69 18.72 0.59
CA GLY A 6 -3.01 18.31 1.11
C GLY A 6 -3.32 16.80 1.06
N LEU A 7 -2.35 15.95 0.69
CA LEU A 7 -2.53 14.51 0.67
C LEU A 7 -2.53 13.93 2.09
N ALA A 8 -3.70 13.53 2.59
CA ALA A 8 -3.90 12.97 3.93
C ALA A 8 -3.43 11.51 4.07
N GLY A 9 -3.32 10.78 2.96
CA GLY A 9 -2.84 9.39 2.97
C GLY A 9 -3.01 8.69 1.63
N VAL A 10 -2.42 7.50 1.51
CA VAL A 10 -2.55 6.63 0.33
C VAL A 10 -3.23 5.33 0.76
N ARG A 11 -4.44 5.08 0.24
CA ARG A 11 -5.11 3.79 0.42
C ARG A 11 -4.83 2.89 -0.77
N VAL A 12 -4.29 1.71 -0.49
CA VAL A 12 -4.11 0.63 -1.47
C VAL A 12 -5.21 -0.39 -1.23
N THR A 13 -5.88 -0.81 -2.31
CA THR A 13 -6.89 -1.87 -2.27
C THR A 13 -6.57 -2.89 -3.35
N THR A 14 -6.37 -4.15 -2.95
CA THR A 14 -6.17 -5.26 -3.89
C THR A 14 -7.50 -5.98 -4.12
N ARG A 15 -7.78 -6.38 -5.37
CA ARG A 15 -9.03 -7.00 -5.78
C ARG A 15 -8.81 -8.20 -6.69
N VAL A 16 -9.69 -9.19 -6.61
CA VAL A 16 -9.82 -10.30 -7.56
C VAL A 16 -11.24 -10.28 -8.12
N GLY A 17 -11.38 -9.92 -9.41
CA GLY A 17 -12.68 -9.61 -9.99
C GLY A 17 -13.33 -8.42 -9.27
N THR A 18 -14.53 -8.61 -8.73
CA THR A 18 -15.24 -7.60 -7.93
C THR A 18 -14.93 -7.69 -6.42
N ALA A 19 -14.25 -8.74 -5.97
CA ALA A 19 -13.99 -8.98 -4.55
C ALA A 19 -12.74 -8.23 -4.08
N GLN A 20 -12.84 -7.57 -2.92
CA GLN A 20 -11.70 -6.98 -2.22
C GLN A 20 -10.97 -8.03 -1.40
N VAL A 21 -9.65 -8.10 -1.59
CA VAL A 21 -8.76 -9.07 -0.95
C VAL A 21 -8.07 -8.45 0.27
N ALA A 22 -7.47 -7.27 0.10
CA ALA A 22 -6.82 -6.54 1.18
C ALA A 22 -6.96 -5.02 1.00
N THR A 23 -6.84 -4.28 2.10
CA THR A 23 -6.63 -2.84 2.07
C THR A 23 -5.60 -2.40 3.11
N ALA A 24 -4.78 -1.43 2.73
CA ALA A 24 -3.84 -0.75 3.62
C ALA A 24 -4.00 0.78 3.47
N LEU A 25 -3.94 1.52 4.58
CA LEU A 25 -3.99 2.99 4.59
C LEU A 25 -2.68 3.56 5.12
N LEU A 26 -1.90 4.15 4.22
CA LEU A 26 -0.70 4.91 4.58
C LEU A 26 -1.10 6.34 4.93
N ALA A 27 -1.44 6.60 6.20
CA ALA A 27 -1.77 7.94 6.68
C ALA A 27 -0.51 8.82 6.71
N ARG A 28 -0.63 10.06 6.24
CA ARG A 28 0.51 11.01 6.18
C ARG A 28 0.92 11.47 7.57
N GLU A 29 -0.05 11.67 8.45
CA GLU A 29 0.11 12.24 9.78
C GLU A 29 0.86 11.33 10.74
N ASP A 30 0.77 10.02 10.53
CA ASP A 30 1.42 8.99 11.36
C ASP A 30 2.84 8.63 10.90
N MET A 31 3.34 9.24 9.81
CA MET A 31 4.63 8.88 9.21
C MET A 31 5.63 10.05 9.17
N PRO A 32 6.88 9.84 9.64
CA PRO A 32 8.00 10.72 9.36
C PRO A 32 8.24 10.92 7.86
N ASP A 33 8.74 12.09 7.46
CA ASP A 33 8.97 12.48 6.06
C ASP A 33 9.78 11.49 5.23
N ILE A 34 10.72 10.77 5.86
CA ILE A 34 11.54 9.75 5.21
C ILE A 34 10.74 8.48 4.91
N LEU A 35 9.88 8.06 5.86
CA LEU A 35 8.97 6.93 5.66
C LEU A 35 7.89 7.28 4.65
N TRP A 36 7.41 8.52 4.65
CA TRP A 36 6.45 9.00 3.66
C TRP A 36 7.01 8.93 2.23
N ARG A 37 8.21 9.47 2.00
CA ARG A 37 8.89 9.39 0.69
C ARG A 37 9.12 7.95 0.25
N ARG A 38 9.51 7.07 1.18
CA ARG A 38 9.69 5.65 0.89
C ARG A 38 8.38 4.96 0.53
N SER A 39 7.29 5.28 1.23
CA SER A 39 5.94 4.78 0.95
C SER A 39 5.47 5.16 -0.45
N LEU A 40 5.67 6.42 -0.87
CA LEU A 40 5.32 6.88 -2.23
C LEU A 40 6.11 6.13 -3.31
N ASN A 41 7.39 5.86 -3.06
CA ASN A 41 8.23 5.11 -4.00
C ASN A 41 7.79 3.66 -4.15
N ILE A 42 7.51 2.97 -3.04
CA ILE A 42 7.05 1.57 -3.04
C ILE A 42 5.69 1.47 -3.73
N ALA A 43 4.72 2.31 -3.33
CA ALA A 43 3.40 2.36 -3.95
C ALA A 43 3.45 2.72 -5.44
N GLY A 44 4.31 3.67 -5.82
CA GLY A 44 4.51 4.06 -7.22
C GLY A 44 5.06 2.94 -8.09
N LYS A 45 6.04 2.18 -7.59
CA LYS A 45 6.61 1.01 -8.31
C LYS A 45 5.59 -0.11 -8.44
N ALA A 46 4.95 -0.49 -7.33
CA ALA A 46 3.91 -1.52 -7.33
C ALA A 46 2.76 -1.20 -8.30
N ARG A 47 2.32 0.06 -8.36
CA ARG A 47 1.27 0.50 -9.29
C ARG A 47 1.69 0.39 -10.75
N ARG A 48 2.93 0.77 -11.10
CA ARG A 48 3.39 0.77 -12.50
C ARG A 48 3.74 -0.61 -13.00
N ASP A 49 4.43 -1.39 -12.16
CA ASP A 49 5.16 -2.57 -12.60
C ASP A 49 4.64 -3.86 -11.97
N GLY A 50 3.76 -3.77 -10.96
CA GLY A 50 3.32 -4.91 -10.15
C GLY A 50 2.59 -6.02 -10.91
N THR A 51 1.97 -5.72 -12.05
CA THR A 51 1.36 -6.74 -12.91
C THR A 51 2.38 -7.62 -13.64
N GLN A 52 3.60 -7.11 -13.84
CA GLN A 52 4.71 -7.82 -14.48
C GLN A 52 5.70 -8.38 -13.47
N GLN A 53 5.76 -7.78 -12.28
CA GLN A 53 6.69 -8.15 -11.22
C GLN A 53 5.97 -8.24 -9.87
N MET A 54 5.47 -9.43 -9.58
CA MET A 54 4.62 -9.71 -8.42
C MET A 54 5.28 -9.39 -7.06
N THR A 55 6.61 -9.48 -6.97
CA THR A 55 7.37 -9.12 -5.76
C THR A 55 7.20 -7.65 -5.37
N LEU A 56 6.91 -6.74 -6.31
CA LEU A 56 6.64 -5.34 -5.98
C LEU A 56 5.28 -5.14 -5.31
N LEU A 57 4.32 -6.05 -5.57
CA LEU A 57 3.05 -6.07 -4.86
C LEU A 57 3.23 -6.62 -3.45
N GLU A 58 4.06 -7.65 -3.30
CA GLU A 58 4.45 -8.22 -1.99
C GLU A 58 5.17 -7.17 -1.15
N ASP A 59 6.17 -6.47 -1.70
CA ASP A 59 6.88 -5.37 -1.03
C ASP A 59 5.93 -4.27 -0.54
N LEU A 60 4.90 -3.94 -1.32
CA LEU A 60 3.89 -2.96 -0.93
C LEU A 60 2.99 -3.46 0.20
N VAL A 61 2.63 -4.74 0.17
CA VAL A 61 1.83 -5.40 1.22
C VAL A 61 2.63 -5.42 2.52
N ASP A 62 3.84 -5.96 2.51
CA ASP A 62 4.72 -6.05 3.68
C ASP A 62 5.02 -4.66 4.27
N TRP A 63 5.24 -3.66 3.41
CA TRP A 63 5.45 -2.28 3.83
C TRP A 63 4.21 -1.69 4.51
N GLY A 64 3.03 -1.95 3.96
CA GLY A 64 1.75 -1.56 4.55
C GLY A 64 1.52 -2.23 5.90
N GLU A 65 1.71 -3.54 6.00
CA GLU A 65 1.52 -4.28 7.26
C GLU A 65 2.43 -3.79 8.38
N SER A 66 3.69 -3.47 8.04
CA SER A 66 4.69 -3.07 9.04
C SER A 66 4.53 -1.64 9.56
N HIS A 67 3.75 -0.80 8.86
CA HIS A 67 3.71 0.64 9.12
C HIS A 67 2.31 1.25 9.13
N THR A 68 1.26 0.45 8.96
CA THR A 68 -0.13 0.93 8.91
C THR A 68 -1.10 -0.04 9.55
N GLU A 69 -2.30 0.43 9.88
CA GLU A 69 -3.42 -0.46 10.14
C GLU A 69 -3.84 -1.15 8.84
N PHE A 70 -3.94 -2.47 8.87
CA PHE A 70 -4.31 -3.29 7.73
C PHE A 70 -5.41 -4.28 8.12
N GLU A 71 -6.28 -4.59 7.16
CA GLU A 71 -7.31 -5.62 7.32
C GLU A 71 -7.31 -6.52 6.08
N TYR A 72 -7.31 -7.84 6.33
CA TYR A 72 -7.43 -8.86 5.31
C TYR A 72 -8.82 -9.44 5.30
N ASN A 73 -9.30 -9.79 4.10
CA ASN A 73 -10.48 -10.62 3.99
C ASN A 73 -10.12 -12.08 4.35
N PRO A 74 -10.65 -12.64 5.44
CA PRO A 74 -10.28 -13.98 5.94
C PRO A 74 -10.62 -15.11 4.97
N ARG A 75 -11.48 -14.87 3.97
CA ARG A 75 -11.76 -15.83 2.89
C ARG A 75 -10.57 -16.08 1.97
N PHE A 76 -9.65 -15.12 1.87
CA PHE A 76 -8.54 -15.13 0.90
C PHE A 76 -7.17 -15.28 1.56
N THR A 77 -7.09 -15.16 2.89
CA THR A 77 -5.88 -15.44 3.68
C THR A 77 -6.05 -16.78 4.39
N ARG A 78 -5.39 -17.83 3.87
CA ARG A 78 -5.24 -19.12 4.55
C ARG A 78 -3.79 -19.20 5.04
N ARG A 79 -3.59 -19.29 6.35
CA ARG A 79 -2.29 -19.59 6.95
C ARG A 79 -2.03 -21.09 6.92
#